data_AF-A0A1B8TYM4-F1
#
_entry.id   AF-A0A1B8TYM4-F1
#
_cell.length_a   1.000
_cell.length_b   1.000
_cell.length_c   1.000
_cell.angle_alpha   90.00
_cell.angle_beta   90.00
_cell.angle_gamma   90.00
#
_symmetry.space_group_name_H-M   'P 1'
#
loop_
_entity.id
_entity.type
_entity.pdbx_description
1 polymer ?
#
loop_
_entity_poly.entity_id
_entity_poly.type
_entity_poly.pdbx_seq_one_letter_code
_entity_poly.pdbx_strand_id
1 'polypeptide(L)'
;MTEETLIKYLEFLKTECLRHQNDKIITDDELNQLEIEITRFTKRVKENEFSEKLKFEISKIDFNLDEENHNHSKFKIFNFIGGFQGKEFKEQENRKQRFLKLYHDLDASLFNIKSIL
;
A
#
# COMPACT_ATOMS: atom_id res chain seq x y z
N MET A 1 13.81 -14.67 8.06
CA MET A 1 13.08 -13.79 8.99
C MET A 1 12.22 -14.67 9.90
N THR A 2 11.93 -14.25 11.14
CA THR A 2 11.02 -14.99 12.04
C THR A 2 9.58 -14.52 11.85
N GLU A 3 8.61 -15.27 12.36
CA GLU A 3 7.19 -14.91 12.36
C GLU A 3 6.92 -13.63 13.16
N GLU A 4 7.61 -13.45 14.30
CA GLU A 4 7.56 -12.20 15.07
C GLU A 4 8.07 -11.01 14.23
N THR A 5 9.15 -11.21 13.48
CA THR A 5 9.70 -10.18 12.59
C THR A 5 8.73 -9.86 11.45
N LEU A 6 8.04 -10.87 10.91
CA LEU A 6 6.98 -10.68 9.91
C LEU A 6 5.85 -9.81 10.46
N ILE A 7 5.31 -10.15 11.63
CA ILE A 7 4.22 -9.39 12.27
C ILE A 7 4.63 -7.94 12.49
N LYS A 8 5.80 -7.71 13.10
CA LYS A 8 6.32 -6.36 13.34
C LYS A 8 6.48 -5.57 12.05
N TYR A 9 6.93 -6.22 10.98
CA TYR A 9 7.11 -5.56 9.70
C TYR A 9 5.78 -5.20 9.03
N LEU A 10 4.79 -6.09 9.07
CA LEU A 10 3.44 -5.81 8.56
C LEU A 10 2.75 -4.69 9.38
N GLU A 11 2.97 -4.65 10.69
CA GLU A 11 2.51 -3.55 11.55
C GLU A 11 3.17 -2.22 11.22
N PHE A 12 4.48 -2.25 10.94
CA PHE A 12 5.21 -1.09 10.44
C PHE A 12 4.63 -0.58 9.12
N LEU A 13 4.46 -1.46 8.12
CA LEU A 13 3.87 -1.08 6.83
C LEU A 13 2.46 -0.50 6.98
N LYS A 14 1.62 -1.12 7.83
CA LYS A 14 0.27 -0.63 8.12
C LYS A 14 0.32 0.78 8.70
N THR A 15 1.24 1.03 9.63
CA THR A 15 1.41 2.34 10.27
C THR A 15 1.89 3.39 9.27
N GLU A 16 2.85 3.05 8.40
CA GLU A 16 3.32 3.96 7.36
C GLU A 16 2.23 4.32 6.35
N CYS A 17 1.38 3.35 5.96
CA CYS A 17 0.24 3.63 5.08
C CYS A 17 -0.73 4.62 5.71
N LEU A 18 -1.03 4.46 7.00
CA LEU A 18 -1.88 5.36 7.74
C LEU A 18 -1.24 6.76 7.90
N ARG A 19 0.07 6.84 8.11
CA ARG A 19 0.81 8.12 8.14
C ARG A 19 0.65 8.85 6.81
N HIS A 20 0.97 8.19 5.69
CA HIS A 20 0.88 8.79 4.36
C HIS A 20 -0.53 9.24 3.99
N GLN A 21 -1.57 8.53 4.42
CA GLN A 21 -2.96 8.99 4.24
C GLN A 21 -3.23 10.34 4.92
N ASN A 22 -2.66 10.55 6.11
CA ASN A 22 -2.82 11.77 6.90
C ASN A 22 -1.90 12.91 6.44
N ASP A 23 -0.83 12.58 5.71
CA ASP A 23 0.08 13.58 5.16
C ASP A 23 -0.63 14.47 4.12
N LYS A 24 -0.23 15.74 4.08
CA LYS A 24 -0.79 16.69 3.10
C LYS A 24 -0.30 16.40 1.68
N ILE A 25 0.97 16.00 1.57
CA ILE A 25 1.66 15.73 0.31
C ILE A 25 2.45 14.43 0.52
N ILE A 26 2.32 13.53 -0.43
CA ILE A 26 3.13 12.31 -0.53
C ILE A 26 4.08 12.54 -1.70
N THR A 27 5.38 12.53 -1.43
CA THR A 27 6.42 12.75 -2.44
C THR A 27 6.72 11.50 -3.26
N ASP A 28 7.24 11.70 -4.47
CA ASP A 28 7.68 10.58 -5.33
C ASP A 28 8.83 9.80 -4.70
N ASP A 29 9.71 10.49 -3.98
CA ASP A 29 10.83 9.86 -3.26
C ASP A 29 10.33 8.93 -2.14
N GLU A 30 9.31 9.35 -1.37
CA GLU A 30 8.70 8.51 -0.35
C GLU A 30 8.02 7.26 -0.96
N LEU A 31 7.30 7.44 -2.07
CA LEU A 31 6.67 6.33 -2.80
C LEU A 31 7.73 5.32 -3.28
N ASN A 32 8.78 5.82 -3.94
CA ASN A 32 9.87 4.98 -4.44
C ASN A 32 10.59 4.24 -3.31
N GLN A 33 10.85 4.91 -2.18
CA GLN A 33 11.47 4.28 -1.01
C GLN A 33 10.60 3.14 -0.47
N LEU A 34 9.30 3.36 -0.36
CA LEU A 34 8.37 2.35 0.12
C LEU A 34 8.26 1.17 -0.86
N GLU A 35 8.22 1.43 -2.16
CA GLU A 35 8.17 0.40 -3.19
C GLU A 35 9.41 -0.50 -3.16
N ILE A 36 10.60 0.09 -3.00
CA ILE A 36 11.86 -0.65 -2.83
C ILE A 36 11.80 -1.53 -1.58
N GLU A 37 11.25 -1.01 -0.49
CA GLU A 37 11.17 -1.70 0.80
C GLU A 37 10.18 -2.89 0.73
N ILE A 38 9.01 -2.68 0.13
CA ILE A 38 8.03 -3.72 -0.21
C ILE A 38 8.64 -4.80 -1.11
N THR A 39 9.40 -4.41 -2.13
CA THR A 39 10.07 -5.35 -3.05
C THR A 39 11.07 -6.23 -2.30
N ARG A 40 11.86 -5.64 -1.39
CA ARG A 40 12.80 -6.39 -0.54
C ARG A 40 12.07 -7.33 0.40
N PHE A 41 10.97 -6.88 0.99
CA PHE A 41 10.14 -7.70 1.88
C PHE A 41 9.53 -8.90 1.15
N THR A 42 8.87 -8.69 0.02
CA THR A 42 8.24 -9.76 -0.74
C THR A 42 9.26 -10.80 -1.21
N LYS A 43 10.46 -10.37 -1.59
CA LYS A 43 11.58 -11.28 -1.88
C LYS A 43 11.96 -12.12 -0.65
N ARG A 44 12.15 -11.49 0.51
CA ARG A 44 12.49 -12.18 1.77
C ARG A 44 11.41 -13.19 2.20
N VAL A 45 10.13 -12.85 2.01
CA VAL A 45 9.01 -13.76 2.31
C VAL A 45 9.04 -14.99 1.38
N LYS A 46 9.29 -14.78 0.08
CA LYS A 46 9.40 -15.87 -0.90
C LYS A 46 10.54 -16.83 -0.59
N GLU A 47 11.69 -16.30 -0.18
CA GLU A 47 12.88 -17.07 0.18
C GLU A 47 12.80 -17.74 1.56
N ASN A 48 11.78 -17.42 2.37
CA ASN A 48 11.63 -17.96 3.71
C ASN A 48 10.94 -19.33 3.72
N GLU A 49 11.17 -20.11 4.77
CA GLU A 49 10.56 -21.42 5.02
C GLU A 49 9.19 -21.34 5.70
N PHE A 50 8.53 -20.18 5.65
CA PHE A 50 7.16 -20.01 6.13
C PHE A 50 6.19 -21.01 5.51
N SER A 51 5.19 -21.40 6.31
CA SER A 51 4.13 -22.30 5.86
C SER A 51 3.39 -21.74 4.64
N GLU A 52 2.91 -22.63 3.78
CA GLU A 52 2.15 -22.24 2.59
C GLU A 52 0.89 -21.44 2.93
N LYS A 53 0.26 -21.72 4.08
CA LYS A 53 -0.88 -20.96 4.58
C LYS A 53 -0.50 -19.52 4.89
N LEU A 54 0.65 -19.30 5.52
CA LEU A 54 1.16 -17.97 5.83
C LEU A 54 1.52 -17.20 4.55
N LYS A 55 2.24 -17.85 3.63
CA LYS A 55 2.57 -17.27 2.31
C LYS A 55 1.31 -16.91 1.52
N PHE A 56 0.28 -17.74 1.58
CA PHE A 56 -1.01 -17.47 0.97
C PHE A 56 -1.68 -16.22 1.54
N GLU A 57 -1.75 -16.05 2.87
CA GLU A 57 -2.32 -14.82 3.46
C GLU A 57 -1.52 -13.56 3.10
N ILE A 58 -0.18 -13.66 3.03
CA ILE A 58 0.66 -12.54 2.58
C ILE A 58 0.40 -12.22 1.10
N SER A 59 0.18 -13.24 0.26
CA SER A 59 -0.06 -13.06 -1.18
C SER A 59 -1.37 -12.34 -1.51
N LYS A 60 -2.30 -12.24 -0.55
CA LYS A 60 -3.54 -11.48 -0.69
C LYS A 60 -3.35 -9.97 -0.59
N ILE A 61 -2.21 -9.52 -0.07
CA ILE A 61 -1.92 -8.09 0.08
C ILE A 61 -1.54 -7.53 -1.28
N ASP A 62 -2.30 -6.54 -1.78
CA ASP A 62 -1.96 -5.86 -3.03
C ASP A 62 -0.93 -4.75 -2.79
N PHE A 63 0.33 -5.10 -2.99
CA PHE A 63 1.47 -4.21 -2.85
C PHE A 63 1.66 -3.24 -4.04
N ASN A 64 0.76 -3.21 -5.02
CA ASN A 64 0.88 -2.34 -6.18
C ASN A 64 0.58 -0.87 -5.84
N LEU A 65 1.65 -0.09 -5.64
CA LEU A 65 1.57 1.36 -5.41
C LEU A 65 1.39 2.17 -6.69
N ASP A 66 1.49 1.54 -7.86
CA ASP A 66 1.40 2.18 -9.18
C ASP A 66 0.04 2.02 -9.84
N GLU A 67 -0.87 1.23 -9.27
CA GLU A 67 -2.15 0.90 -9.87
C GLU A 67 -2.98 2.15 -10.21
N GLU A 68 -3.01 2.58 -11.47
CA GLU A 68 -3.86 3.66 -11.97
C GLU A 68 -5.32 3.20 -12.07
N ASN A 69 -5.97 2.94 -10.94
CA ASN A 69 -7.35 2.44 -10.98
C ASN A 69 -8.42 3.55 -10.99
N HIS A 70 -9.10 3.60 -12.14
CA HIS A 70 -10.55 3.58 -12.27
C HIS A 70 -11.38 4.78 -11.81
N ASN A 71 -10.76 5.92 -11.53
CA ASN A 71 -11.51 7.18 -11.42
C ASN A 71 -11.90 7.71 -12.82
N HIS A 72 -12.61 6.90 -13.61
CA HIS A 72 -13.50 7.38 -14.67
C HIS A 72 -14.72 8.01 -14.00
N SER A 73 -14.49 9.11 -13.28
CA SER A 73 -15.59 9.97 -12.87
C SER A 73 -16.34 10.38 -14.13
N LYS A 74 -17.62 9.99 -14.19
CA LYS A 74 -18.60 10.38 -15.22
C LYS A 74 -18.80 11.90 -15.31
N PHE A 75 -18.15 12.69 -14.45
CA PHE A 75 -18.22 14.14 -14.44
C PHE A 75 -16.97 14.76 -15.10
N LYS A 76 -16.89 14.65 -16.43
CA LYS A 76 -15.91 15.36 -17.28
C LYS A 76 -16.06 16.89 -17.29
N ILE A 77 -17.09 17.45 -16.67
CA ILE A 77 -17.46 18.86 -16.86
C ILE A 77 -16.67 19.85 -15.98
N PHE A 78 -16.04 19.40 -14.87
CA PHE A 78 -15.27 20.31 -14.01
C PHE A 78 -13.75 20.33 -14.27
N ASN A 79 -13.24 19.51 -15.20
CA ASN A 79 -11.80 19.43 -15.49
C ASN A 79 -11.24 20.63 -16.29
N PHE A 80 -12.05 21.64 -16.61
CA PHE A 80 -11.63 22.73 -17.50
C PHE A 80 -11.13 23.99 -16.78
N ILE A 81 -11.23 24.09 -15.44
CA ILE A 81 -10.91 25.34 -14.72
C ILE A 81 -9.52 25.32 -14.04
N GLY A 82 -8.83 24.16 -13.95
CA GLY A 82 -7.75 23.96 -12.96
C GLY A 82 -6.30 23.79 -13.42
N GLY A 83 -5.96 23.80 -14.71
CA GLY A 83 -4.56 23.70 -15.18
C GLY A 83 -3.70 22.60 -14.53
N PHE A 84 -2.38 22.84 -14.42
CA PHE A 84 -1.40 21.94 -13.77
C PHE A 84 -1.76 21.60 -12.31
N GLN A 85 -2.34 22.54 -11.57
CA GLN A 85 -2.71 22.36 -10.15
C GLN A 85 -3.81 21.30 -9.96
N GLY A 86 -4.77 21.21 -10.89
CA GLY A 86 -5.81 20.17 -10.86
C GLY A 86 -5.26 18.76 -11.09
N LYS A 87 -4.18 18.64 -11.88
CA LYS A 87 -3.50 17.36 -12.13
C LYS A 87 -2.77 16.88 -10.88
N GLU A 88 -1.99 17.76 -10.25
CA GLU A 88 -1.26 17.46 -9.01
C GLU A 88 -2.20 17.07 -7.87
N PHE A 89 -3.31 17.81 -7.69
CA PHE A 89 -4.30 17.47 -6.66
C PHE A 89 -4.91 16.08 -6.88
N LYS A 90 -5.26 15.74 -8.13
CA LYS A 90 -5.81 14.43 -8.47
C LYS A 90 -4.79 13.31 -8.23
N GLU A 91 -3.52 13.53 -8.57
CA GLU A 91 -2.45 12.58 -8.30
C GLU A 91 -2.26 12.34 -6.80
N GLN A 92 -2.29 13.39 -5.98
CA GLN A 92 -2.22 13.27 -4.53
C GLN A 92 -3.41 12.50 -3.95
N GLU A 93 -4.63 12.77 -4.42
CA GLU A 93 -5.81 12.03 -3.98
C GLU A 93 -5.72 10.55 -4.39
N ASN A 94 -5.30 10.26 -5.62
CA ASN A 94 -5.09 8.87 -6.07
C ASN A 94 -4.05 8.15 -5.20
N ARG A 95 -2.93 8.79 -4.85
CA ARG A 95 -1.92 8.23 -3.93
C ARG A 95 -2.54 7.89 -2.58
N LYS A 96 -3.30 8.81 -2.00
CA LYS A 96 -3.99 8.59 -0.71
C LYS A 96 -4.96 7.41 -0.75
N GLN A 97 -5.73 7.28 -1.83
CA GLN A 97 -6.64 6.15 -2.01
C GLN A 97 -5.90 4.81 -2.11
N ARG A 98 -4.73 4.78 -2.79
CA ARG A 98 -3.88 3.58 -2.83
C ARG A 98 -3.36 3.19 -1.45
N PHE A 99 -2.87 4.16 -0.68
CA PHE A 99 -2.44 3.91 0.70
C PHE A 99 -3.58 3.43 1.60
N LEU A 100 -4.78 3.96 1.42
CA LEU A 100 -5.96 3.50 2.16
C LEU A 100 -6.32 2.05 1.80
N LYS A 101 -6.30 1.69 0.50
CA LYS A 101 -6.51 0.31 0.04
C LYS A 101 -5.46 -0.63 0.66
N LEU A 102 -4.18 -0.29 0.53
CA LEU A 102 -3.07 -1.08 1.07
C LEU A 102 -3.16 -1.21 2.60
N TYR A 103 -3.56 -0.16 3.32
CA TYR A 103 -3.83 -0.22 4.76
C TYR A 103 -4.88 -1.28 5.10
N HIS A 104 -5.99 -1.31 4.37
CA HIS A 104 -7.06 -2.28 4.60
C HIS A 104 -6.61 -3.72 4.31
N ASP A 105 -5.87 -3.94 3.23
CA ASP A 105 -5.32 -5.25 2.89
C ASP A 105 -4.33 -5.72 3.97
N LEU A 106 -3.45 -4.83 4.44
CA LEU A 106 -2.52 -5.11 5.52
C LEU A 106 -3.24 -5.43 6.82
N ASP A 107 -4.27 -4.68 7.19
CA ASP A 107 -5.03 -4.91 8.42
C ASP A 107 -5.75 -6.27 8.40
N ALA A 108 -6.40 -6.59 7.29
CA ALA A 108 -7.10 -7.86 7.10
C ALA A 108 -6.13 -9.05 7.11
N SER A 109 -5.04 -8.98 6.34
CA SER A 109 -4.04 -10.05 6.31
C SER A 109 -3.31 -10.19 7.64
N LEU A 110 -2.99 -9.09 8.33
CA LEU A 110 -2.36 -9.13 9.65
C LEU A 110 -3.26 -9.83 10.68
N PHE A 111 -4.56 -9.55 10.67
CA PHE A 111 -5.53 -10.23 11.51
C PHE A 111 -5.53 -11.75 11.24
N ASN A 112 -5.60 -12.15 9.97
CA ASN A 112 -5.59 -13.57 9.59
C ASN A 112 -4.27 -14.25 9.96
N ILE A 113 -3.13 -13.61 9.69
CA ILE A 113 -1.80 -14.13 10.02
C ILE A 113 -1.69 -14.37 11.53
N LYS A 114 -2.11 -13.41 12.36
CA LYS A 114 -2.12 -13.56 13.83
C LYS A 114 -3.05 -14.66 14.33
N SER A 115 -4.05 -15.08 13.55
CA SER A 115 -4.95 -16.18 13.91
C SER A 115 -4.40 -17.57 13.55
N ILE A 116 -3.37 -17.62 12.71
CA ILE A 116 -2.77 -18.86 12.18
C ILE A 116 -1.48 -19.21 12.92
N LEU A 117 -0.79 -18.20 13.44
CA LEU A 117 0.37 -18.30 14.31
C LEU A 117 -0.07 -18.53 15.76
#